data_AF-A0AAD3VQH9-F1
#
_entry.id   AF-A0AAD3VQH9-F1
#
_cell.length_a   1.000
_cell.length_b   1.000
_cell.length_c   1.000
_cell.angle_alpha   90.00
_cell.angle_beta   90.00
_cell.angle_gamma   90.00
#
_symmetry.space_group_name_H-M   'P 1'
#
loop_
_entity.id
_entity.type
_entity.pdbx_description
1 polymer ?
#
loop_
_entity_poly.entity_id
_entity_poly.type
_entity_poly.pdbx_seq_one_letter_code
_entity_poly.pdbx_strand_id
1 'polypeptide(L)'
;MWVYQKMLQYPAGVKACNPKLAKSIITQYGGPDGELAASLRYLTQRYTMPIPQAKAALTDIGTEELAHMEIVATLVYNLVKDASIEDIKRAGLDGYYADHDKALYFVNGDGVPWTAAYIQSKGDPITDITEDMAAEEKARSTYEYLLQLSDDPEVDRTLRFLWQREIVHFQRFGEVLDLLHEHYSHKHVFEMKGYDPAALKKKDDDSGRIITP
;
A
#
# COMPACT_ATOMS: atom_id res chain seq x y z
N MET A 1 -7.62 16.81 -11.52
CA MET A 1 -7.67 16.34 -12.93
C MET A 1 -6.64 15.25 -13.07
N TRP A 2 -6.98 14.12 -13.71
CA TRP A 2 -6.05 13.03 -13.99
C TRP A 2 -5.72 13.01 -15.48
N VAL A 3 -4.50 12.61 -15.83
CA VAL A 3 -4.08 12.38 -17.21
C VAL A 3 -3.57 10.94 -17.27
N TYR A 4 -4.07 10.18 -18.22
CA TYR A 4 -3.63 8.82 -18.48
C TYR A 4 -2.73 8.78 -19.71
N GLN A 5 -1.60 8.10 -19.59
CA GLN A 5 -0.69 7.82 -20.68
C GLN A 5 -0.63 6.31 -20.86
N LYS A 6 -0.80 5.82 -22.10
CA LYS A 6 -0.85 4.37 -22.42
C LYS A 6 0.45 3.59 -22.14
N MET A 7 1.47 4.23 -21.57
CA MET A 7 2.75 3.62 -21.30
C MET A 7 2.81 3.23 -19.83
N LEU A 8 3.19 1.98 -19.57
CA LEU A 8 3.53 1.56 -18.21
C LEU A 8 4.73 2.36 -17.70
N GLN A 9 4.73 2.66 -16.40
CA GLN A 9 5.88 3.30 -15.74
C GLN A 9 7.15 2.44 -15.84
N TYR A 10 6.99 1.12 -15.80
CA TYR A 10 8.07 0.15 -15.95
C TYR A 10 7.58 -1.08 -16.75
N PRO A 11 8.42 -1.73 -17.58
CA PRO A 11 8.01 -2.92 -18.32
C PRO A 11 7.54 -4.06 -17.41
N ALA A 12 6.40 -4.67 -17.77
CA ALA A 12 5.79 -5.81 -17.07
C ALA A 12 5.81 -7.06 -17.97
N GLY A 13 7.01 -7.60 -18.18
CA GLY A 13 7.25 -8.76 -19.06
C GLY A 13 7.08 -10.09 -18.33
N VAL A 14 6.65 -11.11 -19.08
CA VAL A 14 6.59 -12.51 -18.62
C VAL A 14 7.18 -13.40 -19.71
N LYS A 15 7.91 -14.46 -19.34
CA LYS A 15 8.45 -15.44 -20.30
C LYS A 15 7.45 -16.49 -20.71
N ALA A 16 6.57 -16.88 -19.79
CA ALA A 16 5.63 -17.97 -20.03
C ALA A 16 4.32 -17.78 -19.24
N CYS A 17 3.27 -18.44 -19.72
CA CYS A 17 2.03 -18.61 -18.98
C CYS A 17 2.30 -19.35 -17.66
N ASN A 18 1.87 -18.77 -16.54
CA ASN A 18 2.01 -19.37 -15.21
C ASN A 18 0.88 -18.90 -14.28
N PRO A 19 -0.30 -19.55 -14.35
CA PRO A 19 -1.46 -19.16 -13.54
C PRO A 19 -1.23 -19.33 -12.04
N LYS A 20 -0.33 -20.24 -11.63
CA LYS A 20 0.02 -20.42 -10.22
C LYS A 20 0.77 -19.19 -9.67
N LEU A 21 1.72 -18.65 -10.43
CA LEU A 21 2.41 -17.43 -10.05
C LEU A 21 1.47 -16.22 -10.08
N ALA A 22 0.57 -16.15 -11.06
CA ALA A 22 -0.44 -15.09 -11.13
C ALA A 22 -1.34 -15.06 -9.89
N LYS A 23 -1.76 -16.24 -9.40
CA LYS A 23 -2.52 -16.39 -8.15
C LYS A 23 -1.78 -15.81 -6.94
N SER A 24 -0.46 -15.90 -6.88
CA SER A 24 0.31 -15.27 -5.82
C SER A 24 0.42 -13.76 -6.01
N ILE A 25 0.79 -13.31 -7.22
CA ILE A 25 1.04 -11.89 -7.53
C ILE A 25 -0.22 -11.03 -7.40
N ILE A 26 -1.41 -11.59 -7.63
CA ILE A 26 -2.68 -10.84 -7.51
C ILE A 26 -2.88 -10.24 -6.10
N THR A 27 -2.17 -10.76 -5.08
CA THR A 27 -2.19 -10.15 -3.74
C THR A 27 -1.67 -8.71 -3.72
N GLN A 28 -0.72 -8.35 -4.59
CA GLN A 28 -0.29 -6.95 -4.74
C GLN A 28 -1.27 -6.12 -5.59
N TYR A 29 -2.26 -6.73 -6.24
CA TYR A 29 -3.30 -6.00 -6.96
C TYR A 29 -4.50 -5.67 -6.06
N GLY A 30 -5.09 -6.69 -5.42
CA GLY A 30 -6.32 -6.56 -4.62
C GLY A 30 -6.20 -6.98 -3.15
N GLY A 31 -5.00 -7.28 -2.65
CA GLY A 31 -4.77 -7.60 -1.25
C GLY A 31 -4.69 -6.38 -0.32
N PRO A 32 -4.58 -6.60 0.99
CA PRO A 32 -4.54 -5.54 2.01
C PRO A 32 -3.30 -4.63 1.91
N ASP A 33 -2.18 -5.20 1.47
CA ASP A 33 -0.89 -4.53 1.35
C ASP A 33 -0.51 -4.33 -0.13
N GLY A 34 -1.49 -4.37 -1.04
CA GLY A 34 -1.29 -4.16 -2.47
C GLY A 34 -1.48 -2.71 -2.93
N GLU A 35 -1.18 -2.45 -4.20
CA GLU A 35 -1.05 -1.11 -4.76
C GLU A 35 -2.37 -0.34 -4.78
N LEU A 36 -3.50 -1.05 -4.91
CA LEU A 36 -4.81 -0.42 -4.78
C LEU A 36 -5.02 0.12 -3.36
N ALA A 37 -4.60 -0.62 -2.33
CA ALA A 37 -4.72 -0.16 -0.96
C ALA A 37 -3.77 1.03 -0.71
N ALA A 38 -2.52 0.95 -1.16
CA ALA A 38 -1.54 2.04 -1.07
C ALA A 38 -2.04 3.32 -1.74
N SER A 39 -2.40 3.26 -3.02
CA SER A 39 -2.92 4.42 -3.77
C SER A 39 -4.12 5.07 -3.08
N LEU A 40 -5.14 4.29 -2.72
CA LEU A 40 -6.36 4.82 -2.10
C LEU A 40 -6.10 5.40 -0.71
N ARG A 41 -5.20 4.79 0.08
CA ARG A 41 -4.79 5.30 1.39
C ARG A 41 -4.18 6.71 1.24
N TYR A 42 -3.14 6.85 0.43
CA TYR A 42 -2.38 8.09 0.33
C TYR A 42 -3.21 9.22 -0.30
N LEU A 43 -3.94 8.91 -1.38
CA LEU A 43 -4.80 9.89 -2.06
C LEU A 43 -5.98 10.35 -1.19
N THR A 44 -6.40 9.56 -0.20
CA THR A 44 -7.46 9.94 0.74
C THR A 44 -6.90 10.80 1.87
N GLN A 45 -5.76 10.43 2.46
CA GLN A 45 -5.17 11.14 3.59
C GLN A 45 -4.65 12.55 3.23
N ARG A 46 -4.26 12.82 1.98
CA ARG A 46 -3.71 14.13 1.57
C ARG A 46 -4.59 15.33 1.91
N TYR A 47 -5.91 15.17 2.00
CA TYR A 47 -6.83 16.29 2.18
C TYR A 47 -6.76 16.89 3.60
N THR A 48 -6.36 16.09 4.59
CA THR A 48 -6.27 16.50 6.00
C THR A 48 -4.87 16.92 6.43
N MET A 49 -3.87 16.78 5.55
CA MET A 49 -2.49 17.14 5.90
C MET A 49 -2.32 18.65 6.16
N PRO A 50 -1.52 19.05 7.16
CA PRO A 50 -1.42 20.45 7.60
C PRO A 50 -0.37 21.25 6.82
N ILE A 51 0.59 20.58 6.17
CA ILE A 51 1.70 21.20 5.45
C ILE A 51 1.67 20.84 3.96
N PRO A 52 2.06 21.76 3.06
CA PRO A 52 2.03 21.53 1.62
C PRO A 52 2.95 20.38 1.19
N GLN A 53 4.07 20.16 1.88
CA GLN A 53 5.01 19.07 1.58
C GLN A 53 4.36 17.70 1.76
N ALA A 54 3.63 17.48 2.86
CA ALA A 54 2.91 16.23 3.11
C ALA A 54 1.78 16.02 2.08
N LYS A 55 1.03 17.08 1.72
CA LYS A 55 0.02 17.01 0.65
C LYS A 55 0.62 16.61 -0.68
N ALA A 56 1.78 17.17 -1.02
CA ALA A 56 2.48 16.89 -2.26
C ALA A 56 2.97 15.44 -2.27
N ALA A 57 3.69 15.00 -1.22
CA ALA A 57 4.21 13.64 -1.11
C ALA A 57 3.11 12.58 -1.25
N LEU A 58 2.00 12.70 -0.52
CA LEU A 58 0.87 11.77 -0.64
C LEU A 58 0.19 11.81 -2.00
N THR A 59 0.16 12.98 -2.65
CA THR A 59 -0.40 13.11 -4.00
C THR A 59 0.50 12.43 -5.03
N ASP A 60 1.81 12.68 -4.94
CA ASP A 60 2.78 12.18 -5.90
C ASP A 60 2.95 10.66 -5.76
N ILE A 61 3.15 10.16 -4.53
CA ILE A 61 3.27 8.72 -4.25
C ILE A 61 1.95 8.01 -4.53
N GLY A 62 0.82 8.49 -4.02
CA GLY A 62 -0.48 7.86 -4.30
C GLY A 62 -0.87 7.85 -5.78
N THR A 63 -0.34 8.79 -6.58
CA THR A 63 -0.47 8.77 -8.05
C THR A 63 0.45 7.74 -8.68
N GLU A 64 1.67 7.62 -8.19
CA GLU A 64 2.62 6.58 -8.61
C GLU A 64 2.08 5.17 -8.32
N GLU A 65 1.44 4.96 -7.16
CA GLU A 65 0.80 3.69 -6.79
C GLU A 65 -0.27 3.23 -7.78
N LEU A 66 -0.99 4.16 -8.42
CA LEU A 66 -1.95 3.79 -9.47
C LEU A 66 -1.24 3.24 -10.72
N ALA A 67 -0.02 3.70 -11.01
CA ALA A 67 0.80 3.12 -12.07
C ALA A 67 1.36 1.75 -11.67
N HIS A 68 1.71 1.55 -10.40
CA HIS A 68 2.13 0.25 -9.87
C HIS A 68 1.01 -0.76 -9.93
N MET A 69 -0.20 -0.36 -9.55
CA MET A 69 -1.42 -1.16 -9.69
C MET A 69 -1.61 -1.63 -11.14
N GLU A 70 -1.35 -0.77 -12.13
CA GLU A 70 -1.42 -1.13 -13.56
C GLU A 70 -0.29 -2.09 -13.98
N ILE A 71 0.92 -1.93 -13.45
CA ILE A 71 2.04 -2.88 -13.66
C ILE A 71 1.67 -4.26 -13.14
N VAL A 72 1.17 -4.37 -11.89
CA VAL A 72 0.78 -5.65 -11.29
C VAL A 72 -0.38 -6.29 -12.06
N ALA A 73 -1.40 -5.50 -12.41
CA ALA A 73 -2.49 -5.93 -13.28
C ALA A 73 -1.97 -6.54 -14.60
N THR A 74 -0.99 -5.88 -15.22
CA THR A 74 -0.39 -6.34 -16.48
C THR A 74 0.37 -7.65 -16.30
N LEU A 75 1.13 -7.82 -15.20
CA LEU A 75 1.80 -9.08 -14.88
C LEU A 75 0.78 -10.21 -14.74
N VAL A 76 -0.25 -10.03 -13.89
CA VAL A 76 -1.28 -11.05 -13.64
C VAL A 76 -1.99 -11.41 -14.94
N TYR A 77 -2.39 -10.42 -15.75
CA TYR A 77 -3.03 -10.67 -17.04
C TYR A 77 -2.13 -11.48 -17.99
N ASN A 78 -0.86 -11.09 -18.15
CA ASN A 78 0.06 -11.76 -19.05
C ASN A 78 0.40 -13.19 -18.61
N LEU A 79 0.39 -13.47 -17.30
CA LEU A 79 0.61 -14.82 -16.77
C LEU A 79 -0.58 -15.78 -16.98
N VAL A 80 -1.79 -15.26 -17.23
CA VAL A 80 -3.02 -16.08 -17.26
C VAL A 80 -3.72 -16.11 -18.62
N LYS A 81 -3.62 -15.05 -19.44
CA LYS A 81 -4.42 -14.88 -20.68
C LYS A 81 -4.39 -16.12 -21.61
N ASP A 82 -3.23 -16.76 -21.75
CA ASP A 82 -3.00 -17.89 -22.65
C ASP A 82 -3.18 -19.26 -21.97
N ALA A 83 -3.59 -19.31 -20.69
CA ALA A 83 -3.76 -20.55 -19.93
C ALA A 83 -4.86 -21.45 -20.52
N SER A 84 -4.61 -22.74 -20.65
CA SER A 84 -5.68 -23.70 -20.92
C SER A 84 -6.56 -23.92 -19.67
N ILE A 85 -7.75 -24.48 -19.84
CA ILE A 85 -8.59 -24.87 -18.69
C ILE A 85 -7.88 -25.89 -17.79
N GLU A 86 -7.03 -26.74 -18.37
CA GLU A 86 -6.21 -27.68 -17.60
C GLU A 86 -5.16 -26.96 -16.74
N ASP A 87 -4.52 -25.92 -17.27
CA ASP A 87 -3.58 -25.07 -16.51
C ASP A 87 -4.28 -24.38 -15.33
N ILE A 88 -5.46 -23.81 -15.57
CA ILE A 88 -6.28 -23.16 -14.55
C ILE A 88 -6.63 -24.14 -13.42
N LYS A 89 -7.08 -25.35 -13.76
CA LYS A 89 -7.40 -26.40 -12.78
C LYS A 89 -6.16 -26.84 -11.99
N ARG A 90 -5.02 -27.03 -12.66
CA ARG A 90 -3.75 -27.38 -11.99
C ARG A 90 -3.27 -26.29 -11.04
N ALA A 91 -3.55 -25.03 -11.34
CA ALA A 91 -3.21 -23.90 -10.48
C ALA A 91 -4.19 -23.69 -9.30
N GLY A 92 -5.29 -24.46 -9.23
CA GLY A 92 -6.33 -24.28 -8.21
C GLY A 92 -7.05 -22.93 -8.35
N LEU A 93 -7.38 -22.57 -9.60
CA LEU A 93 -8.09 -21.35 -9.98
C LEU A 93 -9.46 -21.66 -10.63
N ASP A 94 -9.98 -22.88 -10.47
CA ASP A 94 -11.27 -23.31 -11.03
C ASP A 94 -12.46 -22.49 -10.51
N GLY A 95 -12.48 -22.20 -9.20
CA GLY A 95 -13.49 -21.30 -8.61
C GLY A 95 -13.40 -19.88 -9.17
N TYR A 96 -12.19 -19.30 -9.17
CA TYR A 96 -11.96 -17.97 -9.75
C TYR A 96 -12.39 -17.90 -11.22
N TYR A 97 -12.07 -18.95 -11.99
CA TYR A 97 -12.42 -19.04 -13.40
C TYR A 97 -13.93 -19.09 -13.64
N ALA A 98 -14.69 -19.76 -12.76
CA ALA A 98 -16.15 -19.79 -12.86
C ALA A 98 -16.77 -18.40 -12.66
N ASP A 99 -16.19 -17.58 -11.76
CA ASP A 99 -16.69 -16.25 -11.45
C ASP A 99 -16.20 -15.17 -12.41
N HIS A 100 -14.96 -15.29 -12.91
CA HIS A 100 -14.24 -14.20 -13.57
C HIS A 100 -13.53 -14.61 -14.87
N ASP A 101 -13.67 -15.85 -15.34
CA ASP A 101 -12.89 -16.40 -16.46
C ASP A 101 -11.39 -16.17 -16.22
N LYS A 102 -10.69 -15.45 -17.10
CA LYS A 102 -9.28 -15.03 -16.91
C LYS A 102 -9.13 -13.54 -16.64
N ALA A 103 -10.24 -12.85 -16.37
CA ALA A 103 -10.22 -11.41 -16.14
C ALA A 103 -9.55 -11.05 -14.81
N LEU A 104 -9.07 -9.82 -14.71
CA LEU A 104 -8.61 -9.24 -13.47
C LEU A 104 -9.79 -8.95 -12.54
N TYR A 105 -9.59 -9.22 -11.25
CA TYR A 105 -10.54 -8.88 -10.20
C TYR A 105 -9.76 -8.47 -8.94
N PHE A 106 -10.29 -7.52 -8.18
CA PHE A 106 -9.62 -7.01 -6.98
C PHE A 106 -9.80 -7.98 -5.81
N VAL A 107 -8.93 -8.99 -5.76
CA VAL A 107 -8.85 -9.99 -4.69
C VAL A 107 -7.40 -10.20 -4.25
N ASN A 108 -7.22 -10.78 -3.06
CA ASN A 108 -5.93 -11.35 -2.66
C ASN A 108 -5.69 -12.75 -3.29
N GLY A 109 -4.55 -13.37 -2.98
CA GLY A 109 -4.20 -14.70 -3.52
C GLY A 109 -5.11 -15.86 -3.07
N ASP A 110 -5.90 -15.65 -2.01
CA ASP A 110 -6.92 -16.60 -1.53
C ASP A 110 -8.33 -16.30 -2.09
N GLY A 111 -8.47 -15.27 -2.94
CA GLY A 111 -9.75 -14.90 -3.54
C GLY A 111 -10.63 -14.02 -2.66
N VAL A 112 -10.12 -13.47 -1.55
CA VAL A 112 -10.88 -12.52 -0.70
C VAL A 112 -10.94 -11.17 -1.41
N PRO A 113 -12.15 -10.62 -1.67
CA PRO A 113 -12.28 -9.32 -2.32
C PRO A 113 -11.63 -8.19 -1.54
N TRP A 114 -11.07 -7.22 -2.26
CA TRP A 114 -10.58 -5.99 -1.68
C TRP A 114 -11.70 -5.27 -0.91
N THR A 115 -11.35 -4.68 0.22
CA THR A 115 -12.29 -3.93 1.05
C THR A 115 -11.65 -2.66 1.59
N ALA A 116 -12.45 -1.61 1.74
CA ALA A 116 -12.01 -0.37 2.37
C ALA A 116 -11.52 -0.58 3.82
N ALA A 117 -11.85 -1.71 4.46
CA ALA A 117 -11.33 -2.07 5.78
C ALA A 117 -9.79 -2.29 5.80
N TYR A 118 -9.14 -2.43 4.65
CA TYR A 118 -7.68 -2.59 4.53
C TYR A 118 -6.88 -1.29 4.74
N ILE A 119 -7.53 -0.13 4.65
CA ILE A 119 -6.87 1.18 4.76
C ILE A 119 -7.44 1.98 5.93
N GLN A 120 -6.65 2.91 6.48
CA GLN A 120 -7.14 3.91 7.41
C GLN A 120 -6.83 5.34 6.93
N SER A 121 -7.63 6.28 7.42
CA SER A 121 -7.39 7.70 7.31
C SER A 121 -8.02 8.32 8.56
N LYS A 122 -7.17 8.62 9.54
CA LYS A 122 -7.59 9.07 10.88
C LYS A 122 -7.71 10.58 10.96
N GLY A 123 -7.07 11.30 10.05
CA GLY A 123 -7.03 12.76 10.07
C GLY A 123 -6.04 13.32 11.10
N ASP A 124 -5.35 12.46 11.84
CA ASP A 124 -4.17 12.81 12.63
C ASP A 124 -2.92 12.59 11.75
N PRO A 125 -2.20 13.66 11.35
CA PRO A 125 -1.13 13.55 10.36
C PRO A 125 0.04 12.65 10.75
N ILE A 126 0.39 12.60 12.03
CA ILE A 126 1.48 11.75 12.54
C ILE A 126 1.06 10.28 12.45
N THR A 127 -0.16 9.96 12.88
CA THR A 127 -0.73 8.62 12.80
C THR A 127 -0.85 8.14 11.36
N ASP A 128 -1.39 8.99 10.47
CA ASP A 128 -1.60 8.68 9.06
C ASP A 128 -0.26 8.39 8.34
N ILE A 129 0.76 9.24 8.50
CA ILE A 129 2.09 9.01 7.88
C ILE A 129 2.81 7.80 8.51
N THR A 130 2.61 7.54 9.81
CA THR A 130 3.17 6.32 10.44
C THR A 130 2.51 5.05 9.89
N GLU A 131 1.20 5.07 9.63
CA GLU A 131 0.50 3.98 8.95
C GLU A 131 1.08 3.76 7.55
N ASP A 132 1.31 4.84 6.80
CA ASP A 132 1.84 4.77 5.43
C ASP A 132 3.24 4.14 5.41
N MET A 133 4.13 4.55 6.32
CA MET A 133 5.43 3.89 6.48
C MET A 133 5.29 2.39 6.78
N ALA A 134 4.34 2.00 7.63
CA ALA A 134 4.09 0.58 7.91
C ALA A 134 3.48 -0.15 6.70
N ALA A 135 2.70 0.54 5.86
CA ALA A 135 2.14 -0.02 4.64
C ALA A 135 3.24 -0.38 3.63
N GLU A 136 4.16 0.54 3.36
CA GLU A 136 5.32 0.34 2.46
C GLU A 136 6.20 -0.84 2.92
N GLU A 137 6.43 -1.00 4.24
CA GLU A 137 7.21 -2.13 4.75
C GLU A 137 6.51 -3.49 4.59
N LYS A 138 5.16 -3.52 4.69
CA LYS A 138 4.37 -4.74 4.45
C LYS A 138 4.35 -5.10 2.96
N ALA A 139 4.19 -4.12 2.08
CA ALA A 139 4.27 -4.30 0.64
C ALA A 139 5.67 -4.75 0.21
N ARG A 140 6.75 -4.09 0.69
CA ARG A 140 8.15 -4.53 0.52
C ARG A 140 8.35 -6.00 0.87
N SER A 141 7.89 -6.41 2.06
CA SER A 141 8.01 -7.79 2.52
C SER A 141 7.23 -8.76 1.64
N THR A 142 6.06 -8.36 1.17
CA THR A 142 5.25 -9.16 0.23
C THR A 142 5.97 -9.35 -1.11
N TYR A 143 6.61 -8.30 -1.65
CA TYR A 143 7.44 -8.42 -2.85
C TYR A 143 8.63 -9.36 -2.67
N GLU A 144 9.26 -9.37 -1.49
CA GLU A 144 10.34 -10.32 -1.17
C GLU A 144 9.84 -11.77 -1.17
N TYR A 145 8.62 -12.03 -0.69
CA TYR A 145 8.01 -13.35 -0.73
C TYR A 145 7.64 -13.75 -2.16
N LEU A 146 7.09 -12.83 -2.96
CA LEU A 146 6.79 -13.08 -4.38
C LEU A 146 8.06 -13.41 -5.19
N LEU A 147 9.17 -12.73 -4.92
CA LEU A 147 10.47 -13.05 -5.52
C LEU A 147 10.98 -14.46 -5.15
N GLN A 148 10.64 -14.99 -3.97
CA GLN A 148 10.97 -16.37 -3.59
C GLN A 148 10.07 -17.40 -4.28
N LEU A 149 8.85 -17.00 -4.68
CA LEU A 149 7.87 -17.86 -5.35
C LEU A 149 8.02 -17.86 -6.88
N SER A 150 8.67 -16.84 -7.44
CA SER A 150 8.87 -16.65 -8.88
C SER A 150 10.04 -17.49 -9.40
N ASP A 151 9.84 -18.07 -10.59
CA ASP A 151 10.87 -18.72 -11.41
C ASP A 151 11.06 -18.01 -12.76
N ASP A 152 10.45 -16.83 -12.95
CA ASP A 152 10.47 -16.07 -14.20
C ASP A 152 11.36 -14.80 -14.09
N PRO A 153 12.53 -14.76 -14.77
CA PRO A 153 13.45 -13.62 -14.71
C PRO A 153 12.92 -12.28 -15.29
N GLU A 154 11.84 -12.29 -16.09
CA GLU A 154 11.19 -11.05 -16.52
C GLU A 154 10.26 -10.52 -15.42
N VAL A 155 9.50 -11.41 -14.77
CA VAL A 155 8.67 -11.08 -13.60
C VAL A 155 9.54 -10.55 -12.46
N ASP A 156 10.65 -11.23 -12.16
CA ASP A 156 11.59 -10.82 -11.11
C ASP A 156 12.12 -9.40 -11.31
N ARG A 157 12.34 -8.98 -12.57
CA ARG A 157 12.80 -7.61 -12.85
C ARG A 157 11.74 -6.58 -12.49
N THR A 158 10.49 -6.85 -12.86
CA THR A 158 9.37 -5.97 -12.51
C THR A 158 9.12 -5.95 -11.00
N LEU A 159 9.14 -7.12 -10.33
CA LEU A 159 8.98 -7.19 -8.87
C LEU A 159 10.11 -6.47 -8.13
N ARG A 160 11.36 -6.55 -8.61
CA ARG A 160 12.49 -5.79 -8.04
C ARG A 160 12.35 -4.29 -8.22
N PHE A 161 11.79 -3.84 -9.34
CA PHE A 161 11.47 -2.43 -9.53
C PHE A 161 10.46 -1.95 -8.49
N LEU A 162 9.33 -2.67 -8.33
CA LEU A 162 8.30 -2.32 -7.34
C LEU A 162 8.87 -2.34 -5.92
N TRP A 163 9.58 -3.41 -5.54
CA TRP A 163 10.29 -3.50 -4.26
C TRP A 163 11.26 -2.32 -3.99
N GLN A 164 11.97 -1.82 -5.00
CA GLN A 164 12.81 -0.63 -4.86
C GLN A 164 12.00 0.64 -4.63
N ARG A 165 10.79 0.73 -5.20
CA ARG A 165 9.89 1.87 -4.99
C ARG A 165 9.37 1.89 -3.55
N GLU A 166 8.98 0.76 -2.99
CA GLU A 166 8.57 0.64 -1.58
C GLU A 166 9.61 1.25 -0.62
N ILE A 167 10.90 0.95 -0.85
CA ILE A 167 12.00 1.49 -0.04
C ILE A 167 12.08 3.02 -0.18
N VAL A 168 11.90 3.53 -1.40
CA VAL A 168 11.93 4.98 -1.64
C VAL A 168 10.73 5.66 -1.00
N HIS A 169 9.53 5.10 -1.15
CA HIS A 169 8.30 5.64 -0.58
C HIS A 169 8.34 5.63 0.94
N PHE A 170 8.78 4.54 1.56
CA PHE A 170 9.03 4.47 3.01
C PHE A 170 9.94 5.61 3.48
N GLN A 171 11.06 5.84 2.78
CA GLN A 171 11.99 6.92 3.13
C GLN A 171 11.35 8.30 2.95
N ARG A 172 10.56 8.52 1.89
CA ARG A 172 9.85 9.79 1.66
C ARG A 172 8.79 10.05 2.72
N PHE A 173 8.07 9.03 3.18
CA PHE A 173 7.15 9.18 4.31
C PHE A 173 7.89 9.45 5.62
N GLY A 174 9.07 8.85 5.84
CA GLY A 174 9.94 9.21 6.96
C GLY A 174 10.36 10.68 6.96
N GLU A 175 10.79 11.21 5.80
CA GLU A 175 11.10 12.64 5.66
C GLU A 175 9.88 13.53 5.92
N VAL A 176 8.68 13.13 5.48
CA VAL A 176 7.44 13.84 5.77
C VAL A 176 7.11 13.81 7.26
N LEU A 177 7.34 12.69 7.93
CA LEU A 177 7.10 12.54 9.37
C LEU A 177 7.97 13.52 10.17
N ASP A 178 9.25 13.65 9.81
CA ASP A 178 10.17 14.62 10.42
C ASP A 178 9.65 16.06 10.25
N LEU A 179 9.20 16.43 9.04
CA LEU A 179 8.62 17.76 8.78
C LEU A 179 7.34 18.03 9.57
N LEU A 180 6.51 17.01 9.80
CA LEU A 180 5.32 17.14 10.62
C LEU A 180 5.70 17.33 12.09
N HIS A 181 6.68 16.58 12.61
CA HIS A 181 7.19 16.80 13.96
C HIS A 181 7.76 18.21 14.14
N GLU A 182 8.52 18.72 13.17
CA GLU A 182 8.98 20.11 13.17
C GLU A 182 7.78 21.09 13.21
N HIS A 183 6.78 20.90 12.33
CA HIS A 183 5.58 21.74 12.28
C HIS A 183 4.84 21.83 13.63
N TYR A 184 4.70 20.69 14.33
CA TYR A 184 4.01 20.62 15.61
C TYR A 184 4.89 21.03 16.80
N SER A 185 6.21 20.89 16.71
CA SER A 185 7.11 21.40 17.77
C SER A 185 7.15 22.93 17.83
N HIS A 186 6.98 23.61 16.68
CA HIS A 186 6.90 25.07 16.61
C HIS A 186 5.51 25.64 16.94
N LYS A 187 4.46 24.81 16.94
CA LYS A 187 3.12 25.18 17.40
C LYS A 187 2.86 24.52 18.74
N HIS A 188 3.03 25.26 19.84
CA HIS A 188 2.71 24.75 21.17
C HIS A 188 1.37 24.00 21.21
N VAL A 189 1.43 22.79 21.78
CA VAL A 189 0.33 21.98 22.33
C VAL A 189 -0.43 21.09 21.32
N PHE A 190 -0.26 19.77 21.49
CA PHE A 190 -1.34 18.81 21.27
C PHE A 190 -2.50 19.19 22.19
N GLU A 191 -3.37 20.11 21.77
CA GLU A 191 -4.63 20.31 22.47
C GLU A 191 -5.51 19.09 22.19
N MET A 192 -5.55 18.14 23.12
CA MET A 192 -6.66 17.19 23.14
C MET A 192 -7.94 18.02 23.30
N LYS A 193 -8.75 18.11 22.24
CA LYS A 193 -10.06 18.78 22.31
C LYS A 193 -10.89 18.13 23.43
N GLY A 194 -11.22 18.91 24.46
CA GLY A 194 -12.00 18.44 25.62
C GLY A 194 -11.16 17.92 26.79
N TYR A 195 -9.83 17.92 26.68
CA TYR A 195 -8.93 17.65 27.80
C TYR A 195 -8.56 18.97 28.48
N ASP A 196 -9.13 19.19 29.66
CA ASP A 196 -8.67 20.23 30.58
C ASP A 196 -7.60 19.63 31.49
N PRO A 197 -6.30 19.91 31.31
CA PRO A 197 -5.26 19.45 32.22
C PRO A 197 -5.44 19.98 33.66
N ALA A 198 -6.24 21.03 33.88
CA ALA A 198 -6.61 21.48 35.22
C ALA A 198 -7.65 20.57 35.90
N ALA A 199 -8.39 19.75 35.15
CA ALA A 199 -9.31 18.75 35.70
C ALA A 199 -8.57 17.58 36.37
N LEU A 200 -7.32 17.29 35.96
CA LEU A 200 -6.46 16.27 36.58
C LEU A 200 -5.72 16.75 37.82
N LYS A 201 -5.51 18.07 37.99
CA LYS A 201 -4.85 18.64 39.17
C LYS A 201 -5.63 18.50 40.48
N LYS A 202 -6.81 17.86 40.48
CA LYS A 202 -7.65 17.68 41.68
C LYS A 202 -7.48 16.35 42.40
N LYS A 203 -6.65 15.43 41.91
CA LYS A 203 -6.21 14.25 42.66
C LYS A 203 -4.78 13.95 42.25
N ASP A 204 -3.83 14.25 43.11
CA ASP A 204 -2.94 13.20 43.60
C ASP A 204 -2.17 13.68 44.82
N ASP A 205 -2.13 12.78 45.79
CA ASP A 205 -1.30 12.76 46.96
C ASP A 205 0.18 12.59 46.57
N ASP A 206 0.97 13.61 46.91
CA ASP A 206 2.38 13.63 47.35
C ASP A 206 3.44 12.60 46.88
N SER A 207 3.26 11.85 45.80
CA SER A 207 4.26 10.87 45.33
C SER A 207 4.72 11.04 43.87
N GLY A 208 4.16 12.01 43.14
CA GLY A 208 4.88 12.82 42.16
C GLY A 208 5.68 12.11 41.07
N ARG A 209 5.24 10.95 40.57
CA ARG A 209 5.81 10.34 39.35
C ARG A 209 4.71 9.79 38.45
N ILE A 210 4.33 10.58 37.44
CA ILE A 210 3.68 10.05 36.24
C ILE A 210 4.78 9.96 35.18
N ILE A 211 5.20 8.73 34.90
CA ILE A 211 5.95 8.37 33.70
C ILE A 211 4.90 8.26 32.61
N THR A 212 4.90 9.19 31.66
CA THR A 212 4.14 9.04 30.41
C THR A 212 4.81 7.97 29.54
N PRO A 213 4.05 7.14 28.80
CA PRO A 213 4.62 6.19 27.82
C PRO A 213 5.46 6.91 26.76
#